data_AF-A0A7S9GUN9-F1
#
_entry.id   AF-A0A7S9GUN9-F1
#
_cell.length_a   1.000
_cell.length_b   1.000
_cell.length_c   1.000
_cell.angle_alpha   90.00
_cell.angle_beta   90.00
_cell.angle_gamma   90.00
#
_symmetry.space_group_name_H-M   'P 1'
#
loop_
_entity.id
_entity.type
_entity.pdbx_description
1 polymer ?
#
loop_
_entity_poly.entity_id
_entity_poly.type
_entity_poly.pdbx_seq_one_letter_code
_entity_poly.pdbx_strand_id
1 'polypeptide(L)'
;MSKRLDYTHIAPAGVKALGGVYGYILQSRLPASLINLVFLRISQINNCAYCLDTHTRELLKGGERIEKLALLQAWEEAGDMFDTRERAALAWAETVTRVAETGVPDQAYQAARAVFDERDLVDLTIAIGLMNAYNRMAISFRNTPQAAVGMAA
;
A
#
# COMPACT_ATOMS: atom_id res chain seq x y z
N MET A 1 -21.19 -6.83 -6.83
CA MET A 1 -21.12 -5.36 -7.04
C MET A 1 -20.89 -5.08 -8.51
N SER A 2 -21.59 -4.13 -9.13
CA SER A 2 -21.32 -3.72 -10.52
C SER A 2 -20.19 -2.69 -10.59
N LYS A 3 -19.28 -2.87 -11.55
CA LYS A 3 -18.24 -1.90 -11.94
C LYS A 3 -18.93 -0.59 -12.38
N ARG A 4 -18.44 0.56 -11.92
CA ARG A 4 -19.03 1.87 -12.27
C ARG A 4 -18.52 2.40 -13.59
N LEU A 5 -17.21 2.58 -13.72
CA LEU A 5 -16.56 3.06 -14.94
C LEU A 5 -15.29 2.25 -15.20
N ASP A 6 -14.95 2.09 -16.48
CA ASP A 6 -13.68 1.52 -16.89
C ASP A 6 -12.62 2.60 -17.12
N TYR A 7 -12.04 3.10 -16.04
CA TYR A 7 -11.08 4.21 -16.10
C TYR A 7 -9.80 3.87 -16.89
N THR A 8 -9.45 2.58 -17.02
CA THR A 8 -8.29 2.15 -17.83
C THR A 8 -8.56 2.30 -19.32
N HIS A 9 -9.82 2.13 -19.75
CA HIS A 9 -10.24 2.36 -21.13
C HIS A 9 -10.55 3.85 -21.40
N ILE A 10 -11.16 4.54 -20.45
CA ILE A 10 -11.58 5.95 -20.61
C ILE A 10 -10.39 6.90 -20.58
N ALA A 11 -9.41 6.67 -19.69
CA ALA A 11 -8.26 7.56 -19.49
C ALA A 11 -6.93 6.78 -19.50
N PRO A 12 -6.58 6.08 -20.59
CA PRO A 12 -5.42 5.18 -20.64
C PRO A 12 -4.10 5.92 -20.40
N ALA A 13 -3.96 7.17 -20.88
CA ALA A 13 -2.77 7.98 -20.64
C ALA A 13 -2.58 8.32 -19.15
N GLY A 14 -3.68 8.59 -18.43
CA GLY A 14 -3.64 8.86 -16.98
C GLY A 14 -3.25 7.61 -16.19
N VAL A 15 -3.81 6.45 -16.55
CA VAL A 15 -3.42 5.16 -15.94
C VAL A 15 -1.95 4.83 -16.24
N LYS A 16 -1.48 5.08 -17.46
CA LYS A 16 -0.07 4.90 -17.83
C LYS A 16 0.85 5.78 -16.99
N ALA A 17 0.46 7.01 -16.67
CA ALA A 17 1.24 7.89 -15.81
C ALA A 17 1.40 7.31 -14.39
N LEU A 18 0.31 6.82 -13.78
CA LEU A 18 0.37 6.11 -12.49
C LEU A 18 1.23 4.84 -12.56
N GLY A 19 1.12 4.10 -13.67
CA GLY A 19 1.97 2.94 -13.95
C GLY A 19 3.46 3.30 -14.06
N GLY A 20 3.79 4.48 -14.57
CA GLY A 20 5.16 5.01 -14.59
C GLY A 20 5.73 5.22 -13.19
N VAL A 21 4.93 5.78 -12.27
CA VAL A 21 5.32 5.92 -10.85
C VAL A 21 5.51 4.55 -10.20
N TYR A 22 4.63 3.58 -10.50
CA TYR A 22 4.78 2.20 -10.02
C TYR A 22 6.08 1.58 -10.52
N GLY A 23 6.38 1.71 -11.82
CA GLY A 23 7.62 1.21 -12.42
C GLY A 23 8.88 1.84 -11.81
N TYR A 24 8.83 3.13 -11.48
CA TYR A 24 9.90 3.81 -10.73
C TYR A 24 10.11 3.18 -9.34
N ILE A 25 9.03 2.96 -8.58
CA ILE A 25 9.12 2.36 -7.23
C ILE A 25 9.70 0.94 -7.29
N LEU A 26 9.33 0.13 -8.31
CA LEU A 26 9.89 -1.20 -8.52
C LEU A 26 11.40 -1.21 -8.80
N GLN A 27 11.96 -0.09 -9.27
CA GLN A 27 13.39 0.10 -9.50
C GLN A 27 14.09 0.80 -8.33
N SER A 28 13.37 1.13 -7.26
CA SER A 28 13.95 1.71 -6.05
C SER A 28 14.77 0.69 -5.27
N ARG A 29 15.49 1.15 -4.24
CA ARG A 29 16.27 0.28 -3.33
C ARG A 29 15.41 -0.39 -2.25
N LEU A 30 14.11 -0.07 -2.19
CA LEU A 30 13.21 -0.65 -1.21
C LEU A 30 12.89 -2.10 -1.60
N PRO A 31 12.95 -3.05 -0.65
CA PRO A 31 12.55 -4.43 -0.92
C PRO A 31 11.10 -4.51 -1.41
N ALA A 32 10.85 -5.37 -2.41
CA ALA A 32 9.51 -5.57 -2.96
C ALA A 32 8.51 -6.09 -1.91
N SER A 33 8.96 -6.89 -0.94
CA SER A 33 8.14 -7.34 0.20
C SER A 33 7.71 -6.15 1.06
N LEU A 34 8.63 -5.25 1.42
CA LEU A 34 8.34 -4.05 2.19
C LEU A 34 7.33 -3.14 1.48
N ILE A 35 7.51 -2.91 0.18
CA ILE A 35 6.58 -2.10 -0.63
C ILE A 35 5.18 -2.73 -0.62
N ASN A 36 5.06 -4.04 -0.88
CA ASN A 36 3.77 -4.71 -0.88
C ASN A 36 3.12 -4.77 0.51
N LEU A 37 3.92 -4.87 1.58
CA LEU A 37 3.44 -4.84 2.96
C LEU A 37 2.81 -3.46 3.29
N VAL A 38 3.50 -2.39 2.92
CA VAL A 38 3.00 -1.01 3.03
C VAL A 38 1.73 -0.83 2.19
N PHE A 39 1.72 -1.33 0.96
CA PHE A 39 0.54 -1.26 0.09
C PHE A 39 -0.67 -1.99 0.65
N LEU A 40 -0.46 -3.18 1.23
CA LEU A 40 -1.51 -3.92 1.91
C LEU A 40 -2.04 -3.12 3.11
N ARG A 41 -1.16 -2.56 3.95
CA ARG A 41 -1.58 -1.79 5.14
C ARG A 41 -2.38 -0.55 4.78
N ILE A 42 -1.92 0.24 3.81
CA ILE A 42 -2.64 1.42 3.31
C ILE A 42 -4.02 1.01 2.77
N SER A 43 -4.09 -0.11 2.05
CA SER A 43 -5.35 -0.62 1.51
C SER A 43 -6.31 -1.11 2.58
N GLN A 44 -5.82 -1.60 3.73
CA GLN A 44 -6.65 -1.91 4.91
C GLN A 44 -7.24 -0.63 5.50
N ILE A 45 -6.43 0.42 5.67
CA ILE A 45 -6.88 1.71 6.21
C ILE A 45 -7.95 2.33 5.31
N ASN A 46 -7.72 2.34 4.01
CA ASN A 46 -8.65 2.90 3.02
C ASN A 46 -9.81 1.97 2.65
N ASN A 47 -9.85 0.74 3.18
CA ASN A 47 -10.86 -0.28 2.89
C ASN A 47 -11.01 -0.60 1.38
N CYS A 48 -9.89 -0.73 0.66
CA CYS A 48 -9.88 -1.02 -0.77
C CYS A 48 -9.79 -2.52 -1.06
N ALA A 49 -10.92 -3.22 -1.14
CA ALA A 49 -10.97 -4.68 -1.35
C ALA A 49 -10.15 -5.17 -2.57
N TYR A 50 -10.16 -4.43 -3.68
CA TYR A 50 -9.39 -4.79 -4.87
C TYR A 50 -7.87 -4.78 -4.61
N CYS A 51 -7.39 -3.75 -3.92
CA CYS A 51 -5.97 -3.61 -3.59
C CYS A 51 -5.56 -4.56 -2.45
N LEU A 52 -6.44 -4.82 -1.47
CA LEU A 52 -6.22 -5.84 -0.44
C LEU A 52 -5.92 -7.21 -1.09
N ASP A 53 -6.78 -7.61 -2.01
CA ASP A 53 -6.69 -8.89 -2.70
C ASP A 53 -5.44 -8.97 -3.60
N THR A 54 -5.10 -7.89 -4.29
CA THR A 54 -3.89 -7.80 -5.11
C THR A 54 -2.62 -7.94 -4.26
N HIS A 55 -2.44 -7.12 -3.22
CA HIS A 55 -1.20 -7.12 -2.45
C HIS A 55 -1.06 -8.33 -1.52
N THR A 56 -2.18 -8.90 -1.04
CA THR A 56 -2.16 -10.19 -0.34
C THR A 56 -1.58 -11.29 -1.23
N ARG A 57 -2.04 -11.38 -2.49
CA ARG A 57 -1.49 -12.37 -3.44
C ARG A 57 -0.01 -12.14 -3.74
N GLU A 58 0.40 -10.89 -3.96
CA GLU A 58 1.81 -10.61 -4.25
C GLU A 58 2.72 -10.96 -3.07
N LEU A 59 2.30 -10.70 -1.83
CA LEU A 59 3.04 -11.10 -0.63
C LEU A 59 3.11 -12.63 -0.49
N LEU A 60 1.99 -13.34 -0.71
CA LEU A 60 1.98 -14.81 -0.68
C LEU A 60 2.89 -15.42 -1.76
N LYS A 61 2.87 -14.87 -2.98
CA LYS A 61 3.81 -15.28 -4.06
C LYS A 61 5.26 -14.99 -3.69
N GLY A 62 5.51 -13.92 -2.94
CA GLY A 62 6.82 -13.56 -2.40
C GLY A 62 7.27 -14.41 -1.21
N GLY A 63 6.46 -15.37 -0.76
CA GLY A 63 6.80 -16.28 0.35
C GLY A 63 6.44 -15.76 1.74
N GLU A 64 5.68 -14.66 1.84
CA GLU A 64 5.20 -14.18 3.13
C GLU A 64 4.21 -15.15 3.77
N ARG A 65 4.29 -15.26 5.09
CA ARG A 65 3.44 -16.17 5.85
C ARG A 65 2.07 -15.58 6.12
N ILE A 66 1.03 -16.41 6.07
CA ILE A 66 -0.37 -15.99 6.31
C ILE A 66 -0.52 -15.32 7.68
N GLU A 67 0.18 -15.81 8.70
CA GLU A 67 0.15 -15.26 10.06
C GLU A 67 0.59 -13.79 10.09
N LYS A 68 1.62 -13.42 9.30
CA LYS A 68 2.08 -12.04 9.17
C LYS A 68 1.06 -11.15 8.48
N LEU A 69 0.42 -11.65 7.43
CA LEU A 69 -0.64 -10.94 6.72
C LEU A 69 -1.87 -10.71 7.60
N ALA A 70 -2.25 -11.73 8.39
CA ALA A 70 -3.38 -11.66 9.31
C ALA A 70 -3.17 -10.63 10.44
N LEU A 71 -1.93 -10.55 10.95
CA LEU A 71 -1.55 -9.65 12.03
C LEU A 71 -1.12 -8.24 11.57
N LEU A 72 -0.99 -8.00 10.26
CA LEU A 72 -0.55 -6.70 9.74
C LEU A 72 -1.40 -5.51 10.20
N GLN A 73 -2.71 -5.69 10.39
CA GLN A 73 -3.60 -4.63 10.88
C GLN A 73 -3.33 -4.26 12.35
N ALA A 74 -2.68 -5.14 13.09
CA ALA A 74 -2.32 -5.03 14.51
C ALA A 74 -0.81 -5.20 14.69
N TRP A 75 -0.02 -4.72 13.73
CA TRP A 75 1.42 -4.96 13.65
C TRP A 75 2.21 -4.47 14.88
N GLU A 76 1.72 -3.42 15.57
CA GLU A 76 2.34 -2.89 16.78
C GLU A 76 2.38 -3.91 17.93
N GLU A 77 1.35 -4.77 18.01
CA GLU A 77 1.17 -5.79 19.04
C GLU A 77 1.72 -7.17 18.63
N ALA A 78 2.24 -7.32 17.41
CA ALA A 78 2.64 -8.60 16.83
C ALA A 78 4.09 -9.01 17.19
N GLY A 79 4.66 -8.43 18.25
CA GLY A 79 6.01 -8.75 18.74
C GLY A 79 7.09 -8.57 17.67
N ASP A 80 7.96 -9.58 17.53
CA ASP A 80 9.10 -9.59 16.61
C ASP A 80 8.75 -10.06 15.18
N MET A 81 7.45 -10.17 14.85
CA MET A 81 7.02 -10.58 13.51
C MET A 81 7.31 -9.52 12.44
N PHE A 82 7.44 -8.27 12.85
CA PHE A 82 7.80 -7.13 12.01
C PHE A 82 9.14 -6.56 12.49
N ASP A 83 10.10 -6.47 11.59
CA ASP A 83 11.41 -5.92 11.93
C ASP A 83 11.37 -4.39 12.09
N THR A 84 12.47 -3.79 12.55
CA THR A 84 12.59 -2.34 12.77
C THR A 84 12.27 -1.52 11.51
N ARG A 85 12.67 -2.00 10.32
CA ARG A 85 12.47 -1.30 9.05
C ARG A 85 11.02 -1.39 8.61
N GLU A 86 10.39 -2.55 8.77
CA GLU A 86 8.96 -2.75 8.52
C GLU A 86 8.11 -1.91 9.45
N ARG A 87 8.37 -1.93 10.76
CA ARG A 87 7.64 -1.12 11.76
C ARG A 87 7.73 0.37 11.45
N ALA A 88 8.92 0.86 11.11
CA ALA A 88 9.10 2.27 10.71
C ALA A 88 8.33 2.60 9.42
N ALA A 89 8.35 1.72 8.42
CA ALA A 89 7.61 1.93 7.18
C ALA A 89 6.09 1.91 7.40
N LEU A 90 5.59 1.00 8.23
CA LEU A 90 4.18 0.88 8.57
C LEU A 90 3.69 2.11 9.34
N ALA A 91 4.41 2.53 10.39
CA ALA A 91 4.09 3.75 11.15
C ALA A 91 4.07 4.99 10.26
N TRP A 92 5.06 5.13 9.37
CA TRP A 92 5.11 6.23 8.40
C TRP A 92 3.93 6.17 7.41
N ALA A 93 3.62 4.99 6.88
CA ALA A 93 2.51 4.77 5.97
C ALA A 93 1.15 5.07 6.61
N GLU A 94 0.93 4.66 7.85
CA GLU A 94 -0.29 4.96 8.62
C GLU A 94 -0.47 6.47 8.81
N THR A 95 0.63 7.14 9.20
CA THR A 95 0.65 8.58 9.46
C THR A 95 0.34 9.38 8.20
N VAL A 96 1.05 9.10 7.10
CA VAL A 96 0.92 9.82 5.83
C VAL A 96 -0.40 9.49 5.13
N THR A 97 -0.90 8.26 5.24
CA THR A 97 -2.22 7.89 4.69
C THR A 97 -3.35 8.70 5.32
N ARG A 98 -3.24 8.98 6.63
CA ARG A 98 -4.19 9.81 7.39
C ARG A 98 -3.75 11.26 7.52
N VAL A 99 -3.03 11.81 6.54
CA VAL A 99 -2.46 13.17 6.58
C VAL A 99 -3.45 14.26 7.00
N ALA A 100 -4.74 14.14 6.63
CA ALA A 100 -5.76 15.10 7.01
C ALA A 100 -6.08 15.11 8.52
N GLU A 101 -5.83 13.99 9.21
CA GLU A 101 -6.04 13.82 10.65
C GLU A 101 -4.73 14.03 11.43
N THR A 102 -3.62 13.52 10.89
CA THR A 102 -2.34 13.50 11.61
C THR A 102 -1.53 14.77 11.43
N GLY A 103 -1.67 15.45 10.29
CA GLY A 103 -0.81 16.57 9.90
C GLY A 103 0.66 16.20 9.69
N VAL A 104 1.02 14.90 9.73
CA VAL A 104 2.40 14.37 9.64
C VAL A 104 3.34 15.09 10.62
N PRO A 105 3.23 14.83 11.93
CA PRO A 105 3.99 15.56 12.94
C PRO A 105 5.49 15.26 12.84
N ASP A 106 6.33 16.22 13.25
CA ASP A 106 7.79 16.11 13.20
C ASP A 106 8.33 14.83 13.86
N GLN A 107 7.72 14.40 14.97
CA GLN A 107 8.12 13.16 15.65
C GLN A 107 8.00 11.93 14.75
N ALA A 108 6.95 11.83 13.94
CA ALA A 108 6.76 10.71 13.01
C ALA A 108 7.81 10.75 11.89
N TYR A 109 8.12 11.94 11.38
CA TYR A 109 9.18 12.13 10.40
C TYR A 109 10.55 11.74 10.96
N GLN A 110 10.90 12.21 12.17
CA GLN A 110 12.18 11.88 12.81
C GLN A 110 12.31 10.39 13.10
N ALA A 111 11.23 9.74 13.54
CA ALA A 111 11.22 8.29 13.75
C ALA A 111 11.46 7.51 12.44
N ALA A 112 10.85 7.92 11.34
CA ALA A 112 11.10 7.31 10.03
C ALA A 112 12.54 7.58 9.54
N ARG A 113 13.04 8.82 9.69
CA ARG A 113 14.41 9.20 9.29
C ARG A 113 15.51 8.53 10.09
N ALA A 114 15.24 8.11 11.33
CA ALA A 114 16.19 7.32 12.11
C ALA A 114 16.47 5.94 11.48
N VAL A 115 15.57 5.44 10.63
CA VAL A 115 15.65 4.10 10.01
C VAL A 115 15.91 4.17 8.51
N PHE A 116 15.36 5.16 7.82
CA PHE A 116 15.51 5.34 6.37
C PHE A 116 16.40 6.54 6.06
N ASP A 117 17.31 6.38 5.10
CA ASP A 117 18.00 7.52 4.51
C ASP A 117 17.03 8.41 3.71
N GLU A 118 17.51 9.59 3.29
CA GLU A 118 16.66 10.57 2.60
C GLU A 118 16.03 10.00 1.33
N ARG A 119 16.80 9.24 0.57
CA ARG A 119 16.36 8.70 -0.70
C ARG A 119 15.30 7.61 -0.50
N ASP A 120 15.53 6.68 0.42
CA ASP A 120 14.60 5.60 0.74
C ASP A 120 13.31 6.14 1.37
N LEU A 121 13.37 7.19 2.20
CA LEU A 121 12.17 7.79 2.77
C LEU A 121 11.34 8.54 1.70
N VAL A 122 12.00 9.23 0.76
CA VAL A 122 11.32 9.85 -0.38
C VAL A 122 10.66 8.79 -1.25
N ASP A 123 11.37 7.71 -1.59
CA ASP A 123 10.82 6.62 -2.40
C ASP A 123 9.65 5.92 -1.69
N LEU A 124 9.75 5.71 -0.36
CA LEU A 124 8.65 5.18 0.46
C LEU A 124 7.44 6.12 0.45
N THR A 125 7.66 7.43 0.55
CA THR A 125 6.58 8.43 0.55
C THR A 125 5.89 8.51 -0.82
N ILE A 126 6.65 8.40 -1.92
CA ILE A 126 6.10 8.29 -3.28
C ILE A 126 5.23 7.02 -3.39
N ALA A 127 5.70 5.89 -2.84
CA ALA A 127 4.93 4.66 -2.80
C ALA A 127 3.62 4.82 -2.01
N ILE A 128 3.66 5.44 -0.83
CA ILE A 128 2.46 5.71 -0.02
C ILE A 128 1.45 6.57 -0.78
N GLY A 129 1.92 7.63 -1.44
CA GLY A 129 1.09 8.51 -2.26
C GLY A 129 0.45 7.77 -3.44
N LEU A 130 1.23 6.96 -4.15
CA LEU A 130 0.73 6.16 -5.28
C LEU A 130 -0.34 5.16 -4.82
N MET A 131 -0.13 4.45 -3.72
CA MET A 131 -1.12 3.49 -3.22
C MET A 131 -2.41 4.18 -2.79
N ASN A 132 -2.30 5.34 -2.14
CA ASN A 132 -3.44 6.18 -1.80
C ASN A 132 -4.23 6.63 -3.05
N ALA A 133 -3.53 6.95 -4.14
CA ALA A 133 -4.16 7.25 -5.42
C ALA A 133 -4.87 6.02 -6.01
N TYR A 134 -4.22 4.86 -6.05
CA TYR A 134 -4.83 3.62 -6.55
C TYR A 134 -6.05 3.18 -5.73
N ASN A 135 -6.01 3.29 -4.40
CA ASN A 135 -7.17 2.98 -3.57
C ASN A 135 -8.35 3.88 -3.92
N ARG A 136 -8.12 5.20 -4.10
CA ARG A 136 -9.17 6.16 -4.52
C ARG A 136 -9.78 5.77 -5.86
N MET A 137 -8.97 5.39 -6.84
CA MET A 137 -9.44 4.93 -8.16
C MET A 137 -10.28 3.65 -8.03
N ALA A 138 -9.72 2.61 -7.41
CA ALA A 138 -10.38 1.30 -7.31
C ALA A 138 -11.69 1.33 -6.52
N ILE A 139 -11.74 2.10 -5.42
CA ILE A 139 -12.97 2.30 -4.63
C ILE A 139 -14.00 3.09 -5.43
N SER A 140 -13.59 4.23 -6.02
CA SER A 140 -14.50 5.12 -6.75
C SER A 140 -15.16 4.41 -7.92
N PHE A 141 -14.43 3.53 -8.60
CA PHE A 141 -14.91 2.82 -9.79
C PHE A 141 -15.36 1.38 -9.56
N ARG A 142 -15.33 0.92 -8.30
CA ARG A 142 -15.77 -0.42 -7.87
C ARG A 142 -15.06 -1.55 -8.63
N ASN A 143 -13.73 -1.51 -8.63
CA ASN A 143 -12.94 -2.62 -9.16
C ASN A 143 -13.24 -3.89 -8.35
N THR A 144 -13.52 -4.98 -9.04
CA THR A 144 -13.83 -6.27 -8.42
C THR A 144 -12.54 -6.99 -8.02
N PRO A 145 -12.35 -7.36 -6.74
CA PRO A 145 -11.26 -8.24 -6.35
C PRO A 145 -11.32 -9.54 -7.14
N GLN A 146 -10.18 -10.04 -7.59
CA GLN A 146 -10.10 -11.33 -8.29
C GLN A 146 -10.66 -12.47 -7.42
N ALA A 147 -10.43 -12.44 -6.10
CA ALA A 147 -11.00 -13.43 -5.18
C ALA A 147 -12.55 -13.42 -5.12
N ALA A 148 -13.19 -12.33 -5.56
CA ALA A 148 -14.64 -12.19 -5.60
C ALA A 148 -15.23 -12.38 -7.02
N VAL A 149 -14.40 -12.63 -8.03
CA VAL A 149 -14.86 -12.94 -9.39
C VAL A 149 -15.57 -14.29 -9.37
N GLY A 150 -16.82 -14.35 -9.85
CA GLY A 150 -17.63 -15.58 -9.87
C GLY A 150 -18.40 -15.89 -8.58
N MET A 151 -18.22 -15.11 -7.51
CA MET A 151 -19.07 -15.17 -6.30
C MET A 151 -20.35 -14.32 -6.41
N ALA A 152 -20.48 -13.56 -7.50
CA ALA A 152 -21.71 -12.86 -7.84
C ALA A 152 -22.67 -13.86 -8.51
N ALA A 153 -23.48 -14.50 -7.68
CA ALA A 153 -24.79 -15.00 -8.09
C ALA A 153 -25.80 -13.85 -8.06
#